data_AF-A0A2C2V0B5-F1
#
_entry.id   AF-A0A2C2V0B5-F1
#
_cell.length_a   1.000
_cell.length_b   1.000
_cell.length_c   1.000
_cell.angle_alpha   90.00
_cell.angle_beta   90.00
_cell.angle_gamma   90.00
#
_symmetry.space_group_name_H-M   'P 1'
#
loop_
_entity.id
_entity.type
_entity.pdbx_description
1 polymer ?
#
loop_
_entity_poly.entity_id
_entity_poly.type
_entity_poly.pdbx_seq_one_letter_code
_entity_poly.pdbx_strand_id
1 'polypeptide(L)' 'MMPEMDGWTTCEKIREFSDVPIIMLTARNAVEQVVKGLKKGTDDYVSKPFNEEELLARM' A
#
# COMPACT_ATOMS: atom_id res chain seq x y z
N MET A 1 8.09 -3.79 -8.85
CA MET A 1 8.08 -2.32 -8.99
C MET A 1 7.20 -2.00 -10.18
N MET A 2 6.35 -0.99 -10.06
CA MET A 2 5.58 -0.49 -11.18
C MET A 2 6.53 0.25 -12.15
N PRO A 3 6.34 0.09 -13.48
CA PRO A 3 7.31 0.56 -14.48
C PRO A 3 7.36 2.08 -14.66
N GLU A 4 6.24 2.79 -14.42
CA GLU A 4 6.13 4.23 -14.72
C GLU A 4 6.12 5.12 -13.47
N MET A 5 5.41 4.68 -12.43
CA MET A 5 5.23 5.42 -11.18
C MET A 5 5.34 4.44 -10.02
N ASP A 6 5.93 4.84 -8.90
CA ASP A 6 5.92 3.98 -7.72
C ASP A 6 4.53 3.98 -7.03
N GLY A 7 4.28 2.96 -6.21
CA GLY A 7 3.02 2.85 -5.45
C GLY A 7 2.84 4.01 -4.46
N TRP A 8 3.94 4.65 -4.04
CA TRP A 8 3.94 5.79 -3.13
C TRP A 8 3.30 7.03 -3.74
N THR A 9 3.83 7.44 -4.89
CA THR A 9 3.37 8.58 -5.67
C THR A 9 1.95 8.34 -6.16
N THR A 10 1.61 7.09 -6.47
CA THR A 10 0.25 6.69 -6.82
C THR A 10 -0.72 6.94 -5.66
N CYS A 11 -0.36 6.50 -4.44
CA CYS A 11 -1.19 6.70 -3.25
C CYS A 11 -1.39 8.20 -2.94
N GLU A 12 -0.33 9.00 -3.00
CA GLU A 12 -0.41 10.45 -2.79
C GLU A 12 -1.38 11.11 -3.78
N LYS A 13 -1.26 10.78 -5.08
CA LYS A 13 -2.15 11.31 -6.10
C LYS A 13 -3.60 10.90 -5.90
N ILE A 14 -3.87 9.65 -5.48
CA ILE A 14 -5.25 9.22 -5.19
C ILE A 14 -5.83 10.02 -4.01
N ARG A 15 -5.03 10.27 -2.97
CA ARG A 15 -5.43 11.04 -1.79
C ARG A 15 -5.71 12.52 -2.08
N GLU A 16 -5.19 13.09 -3.16
CA GLU A 16 -5.51 14.45 -3.58
C GLU A 16 -6.97 14.62 -4.02
N PHE A 17 -7.64 13.54 -4.47
CA PHE A 17 -9.00 13.62 -5.01
C PHE A 17 -9.97 12.59 -4.41
N SER A 18 -9.50 11.65 -3.58
CA SER A 18 -10.33 10.56 -3.06
C SER A 18 -9.87 10.02 -1.71
N ASP A 19 -10.85 9.74 -0.86
CA ASP A 19 -10.67 9.10 0.45
C ASP A 19 -10.97 7.59 0.42
N VAL A 20 -10.99 6.95 -0.76
CA VAL A 20 -11.22 5.50 -0.86
C VAL A 20 -10.16 4.71 -0.08
N PRO A 21 -10.50 3.60 0.60
CA PRO A 21 -9.50 2.77 1.26
C PRO A 21 -8.42 2.27 0.29
N ILE A 22 -7.14 2.40 0.64
CA ILE A 22 -5.99 1.96 -0.16
C ILE A 22 -5.19 0.92 0.62
N ILE A 23 -5.11 -0.29 0.07
CA ILE A 23 -4.27 -1.39 0.57
C ILE A 23 -3.07 -1.55 -0.37
N MET A 24 -1.85 -1.41 0.16
CA MET A 24 -0.62 -1.62 -0.62
C MET A 24 -0.05 -3.02 -0.46
N LEU A 25 0.17 -3.69 -1.61
CA LEU A 25 0.81 -5.00 -1.68
C LEU A 25 2.29 -4.85 -2.01
N THR A 26 3.19 -5.23 -1.11
CA THR A 26 4.65 -5.05 -1.28
C THR A 26 5.44 -6.35 -1.08
N ALA A 27 6.42 -6.63 -1.93
CA ALA A 27 7.36 -7.75 -1.70
C ALA A 27 8.55 -7.35 -0.81
N ARG A 28 8.63 -6.08 -0.37
CA ARG A 28 9.75 -5.56 0.41
C ARG A 28 9.33 -5.41 1.88
N ASN A 29 9.79 -6.34 2.72
CA ASN A 29 9.56 -6.41 4.17
C ASN A 29 10.34 -5.35 4.99
N ALA A 30 10.74 -4.24 4.40
CA ALA A 30 11.42 -3.18 5.15
C ALA A 30 10.35 -2.40 5.93
N VAL A 31 10.26 -2.62 7.24
CA VAL A 31 9.37 -1.91 8.17
C VAL A 31 9.43 -0.38 7.97
N GLU A 32 10.59 0.16 7.61
CA GLU A 32 10.76 1.58 7.26
C GLU A 32 9.90 2.04 6.08
N GLN A 33 9.66 1.17 5.09
CA GLN A 33 8.82 1.48 3.92
C GLN A 33 7.35 1.51 4.31
N VAL A 34 6.92 0.57 5.17
CA VAL A 34 5.55 0.55 5.74
C VAL A 34 5.29 1.82 6.55
N VAL A 35 6.23 2.21 7.42
CA VAL A 35 6.12 3.43 8.23
C VAL A 35 6.08 4.69 7.35
N LYS A 36 6.93 4.76 6.31
CA LYS A 36 6.92 5.87 5.34
C LYS A 36 5.57 5.96 4.62
N GLY A 37 4.95 4.82 4.40
CA GLY A 37 3.71 4.71 3.68
C GLY A 37 2.44 5.03 4.44
N LEU A 38 2.36 4.59 5.68
CA LEU A 38 1.32 5.04 6.61
C LEU A 38 1.32 6.57 6.75
N LYS A 39 2.51 7.19 6.76
CA LYS A 39 2.64 8.65 6.77
C LYS A 39 2.21 9.35 5.48
N LYS A 40 2.16 8.63 4.35
CA LYS A 40 1.77 9.14 3.03
C LYS A 40 0.29 8.88 2.69
N GLY A 41 -0.51 8.41 3.64
CA GLY A 41 -1.95 8.25 3.49
C GLY A 41 -2.41 6.88 3.00
N THR A 42 -1.60 5.83 3.16
CA THR A 42 -2.05 4.45 2.94
C THR A 42 -2.68 3.89 4.20
N ASP A 43 -3.80 3.19 4.05
CA ASP A 43 -4.56 2.65 5.18
C ASP A 43 -4.00 1.31 5.66
N ASP A 44 -3.48 0.48 4.75
CA ASP A 44 -2.96 -0.84 5.12
C ASP A 44 -1.85 -1.35 4.18
N TYR A 45 -1.05 -2.30 4.69
CA TYR A 45 0.02 -3.00 4.00
C TYR A 45 -0.11 -4.50 4.12
N VAL A 46 0.05 -5.18 2.98
CA VAL A 46 0.11 -6.64 2.92
C VAL A 46 1.38 -7.06 2.19
N SER A 47 2.21 -7.87 2.85
CA SER A 47 3.49 -8.33 2.29
C SER A 47 3.30 -9.51 1.34
N LYS A 48 3.95 -9.49 0.17
CA LYS A 48 4.01 -10.62 -0.77
C LYS A 48 5.16 -11.57 -0.41
N PRO A 49 4.98 -12.90 -0.52
CA PRO A 49 3.72 -13.59 -0.82
C PRO A 49 2.75 -13.52 0.38
N PHE A 50 1.46 -13.27 0.12
CA PHE A 50 0.41 -13.22 1.14
C PHE A 50 -0.55 -14.40 1.00
N ASN A 51 -1.27 -14.71 2.08
CA ASN A 51 -2.40 -15.63 2.05
C ASN A 51 -3.66 -14.89 1.55
N GLU A 52 -4.44 -15.51 0.64
CA GLU A 52 -5.72 -14.97 0.18
C GLU A 52 -6.71 -14.75 1.32
N GLU A 53 -6.73 -15.64 2.31
CA GLU A 53 -7.57 -15.49 3.51
C GLU A 53 -7.19 -14.24 4.33
N GLU A 54 -5.89 -13.93 4.41
CA GLU A 54 -5.41 -12.73 5.11
C GLU A 54 -5.84 -11.45 4.39
N LEU A 55 -5.82 -11.46 3.05
CA LEU A 55 -6.27 -10.33 2.26
C LEU A 55 -7.80 -10.13 2.38
N LEU A 56 -8.57 -11.22 2.34
CA LEU A 56 -10.02 -11.18 2.48
C LEU A 56 -10.48 -10.68 3.86
N ALA A 57 -9.73 -10.98 4.92
CA ALA A 57 -10.04 -10.49 6.26
C ALA A 57 -9.88 -8.96 6.43
N ARG A 58 -9.24 -8.28 5.47
CA ARG A 58 -8.96 -6.83 5.48
C ARG A 58 -9.83 -6.02 4.50
N MET A 59 -10.71 -6.68 3.75
CA MET A 59 -11.67 -6.05 2.81
C MET A 59 -12.94 -5.56 3.50
#